data_AF-A0A5M7BLP5-F1
#
_entry.id   AF-A0A5M7BLP5-F1
#
_cell.length_a   1.000
_cell.length_b   1.000
_cell.length_c   1.000
_cell.angle_alpha   90.00
_cell.angle_beta   90.00
_cell.angle_gamma   90.00
#
_symmetry.space_group_name_H-M   'P 1'
#
loop_
_entity.id
_entity.type
_entity.pdbx_description
1 polymer ?
#
loop_
_entity_poly.entity_id
_entity_poly.type
_entity_poly.pdbx_seq_one_letter_code
_entity_poly.pdbx_strand_id
1 'polypeptide(L)'
;MDERKLEELFRDSVQSVPPATFDEHDVARASRRITARRRMTAVGGTVVAAGVLAGGVFLTLPQQQPVTSQQAQPEVAPASPRSEDGPGIFSQRSGRCGPDAQVAAAVTKQLPEAAATAPVAPPSCPSGAKAASFVLREGPAAGSVTVIVSPAGTVPPDQATPGDTRQPDGTQQSVRQTRSGKLVVVRSDPDEGSPAAPYSTRLPALAGDLAGQF
;
A
#
# COMPACT_ATOMS: atom_id res chain seq x y z
N MET A 1 -34.31 38.90 -27.22
CA MET A 1 -33.61 37.62 -26.99
C MET A 1 -34.71 36.59 -26.79
N ASP A 2 -34.89 35.68 -27.75
CA ASP A 2 -36.08 34.82 -27.80
C ASP A 2 -35.90 33.55 -26.97
N GLU A 3 -36.66 33.45 -25.88
CA GLU A 3 -36.64 32.35 -24.91
C GLU A 3 -37.02 31.01 -25.57
N ARG A 4 -37.93 31.04 -26.55
CA ARG A 4 -38.34 29.86 -27.31
C ARG A 4 -37.22 29.27 -28.17
N LYS A 5 -36.30 30.12 -28.65
CA LYS A 5 -35.16 29.69 -29.45
C LYS A 5 -34.08 29.03 -28.61
N LEU A 6 -33.94 29.41 -27.34
CA LEU A 6 -33.07 28.72 -26.39
C LEU A 6 -33.64 27.36 -26.03
N GLU A 7 -34.95 27.27 -25.78
CA GLU A 7 -35.62 26.01 -25.45
C GLU A 7 -35.49 24.96 -26.56
N GLU A 8 -35.61 25.37 -27.83
CA GLU A 8 -35.38 24.47 -28.98
C GLU A 8 -33.93 23.99 -29.07
N LEU A 9 -32.95 24.87 -28.84
CA LEU A 9 -31.53 24.49 -28.83
C LEU A 9 -31.19 23.52 -27.69
N PHE A 10 -31.78 23.72 -26.51
CA PHE A 10 -31.58 22.80 -25.39
C PHE A 10 -32.25 21.44 -25.64
N ARG A 11 -33.42 21.41 -26.29
CA ARG A 11 -34.15 20.17 -26.59
C ARG A 11 -33.43 19.33 -27.65
N ASP A 12 -32.83 19.97 -28.64
CA ASP A 12 -32.12 19.30 -29.74
C ASP A 12 -30.74 18.75 -29.29
N SER A 13 -30.17 19.32 -28.22
CA SER A 13 -28.86 18.92 -27.67
C SER A 13 -28.90 17.69 -26.74
N VAL A 14 -30.09 17.27 -26.30
CA VAL A 14 -30.21 16.07 -25.45
C VAL A 14 -30.21 14.83 -26.34
N GLN A 15 -29.01 14.38 -26.69
CA GLN A 15 -28.81 13.06 -27.27
C GLN A 15 -29.38 12.00 -26.33
N SER A 16 -30.07 11.01 -26.90
CA SER A 16 -30.68 9.90 -26.16
C SER A 16 -29.69 9.32 -25.14
N VAL A 17 -30.11 9.27 -23.87
CA VAL A 17 -29.29 8.76 -22.76
C VAL A 17 -28.75 7.38 -23.13
N PRO A 18 -27.42 7.18 -23.20
CA PRO A 18 -26.86 5.88 -23.52
C PRO A 18 -27.30 4.87 -22.45
N PRO A 19 -27.57 3.61 -22.84
CA PRO A 19 -27.95 2.58 -21.87
C PRO A 19 -26.87 2.46 -20.80
N ALA A 20 -27.28 2.23 -19.55
CA ALA A 20 -26.36 2.06 -18.45
C ALA A 20 -25.38 0.92 -18.76
N THR A 21 -24.07 1.21 -18.73
CA THR A 21 -23.02 0.23 -18.98
C THR A 21 -22.70 -0.62 -17.74
N PHE A 22 -23.45 -0.44 -16.67
CA PHE A 22 -23.27 -1.11 -15.38
C PHE A 22 -24.64 -1.52 -14.86
N ASP A 23 -24.85 -2.82 -14.68
CA ASP A 23 -26.12 -3.38 -14.24
C ASP A 23 -25.99 -4.21 -12.96
N GLU A 24 -27.13 -4.69 -12.47
CA GLU A 24 -27.21 -5.55 -11.28
C GLU A 24 -26.44 -6.87 -11.48
N HIS A 25 -26.37 -7.38 -12.71
CA HIS A 25 -25.65 -8.61 -13.02
C HIS A 25 -24.14 -8.42 -12.90
N ASP A 26 -23.60 -7.25 -13.20
CA ASP A 26 -22.19 -6.91 -12.97
C ASP A 26 -21.84 -6.95 -11.49
N VAL A 27 -22.69 -6.36 -10.63
CA VAL A 27 -22.52 -6.39 -9.18
C VAL A 27 -22.64 -7.82 -8.64
N ALA A 28 -23.64 -8.58 -9.09
CA ALA A 28 -23.84 -9.96 -8.66
C ALA A 28 -22.68 -10.86 -9.08
N ARG A 29 -22.11 -10.65 -10.28
CA ARG A 29 -20.95 -11.41 -10.79
C ARG A 29 -19.69 -11.06 -10.00
N ALA A 30 -19.45 -9.78 -9.72
CA ALA A 30 -18.34 -9.33 -8.88
C ALA A 30 -18.47 -9.84 -7.43
N SER A 31 -19.67 -9.75 -6.85
CA SER A 31 -19.97 -10.22 -5.49
C SER A 31 -19.74 -11.72 -5.34
N ARG A 32 -20.28 -12.55 -6.26
CA ARG A 32 -20.04 -14.00 -6.24
C ARG A 32 -18.54 -14.33 -6.31
N ARG A 33 -17.76 -13.59 -7.10
CA ARG A 33 -16.31 -13.76 -7.22
C ARG A 33 -15.59 -13.49 -5.89
N ILE A 34 -16.04 -12.47 -5.15
CA ILE A 34 -15.51 -12.13 -3.82
C ILE A 34 -15.93 -13.18 -2.78
N THR A 35 -17.20 -13.61 -2.76
CA THR A 35 -17.70 -14.63 -1.82
C THR A 35 -17.04 -15.98 -2.05
N ALA A 36 -16.80 -16.39 -3.30
CA ALA A 36 -16.08 -17.62 -3.63
C ALA A 36 -14.64 -17.62 -3.08
N ARG A 37 -13.92 -16.49 -3.20
CA ARG A 37 -12.57 -16.33 -2.65
C ARG A 37 -12.53 -16.49 -1.13
N ARG A 38 -13.54 -15.97 -0.41
CA ARG A 38 -13.61 -16.10 1.06
C ARG A 38 -13.89 -17.53 1.54
N ARG A 39 -14.55 -18.37 0.74
CA ARG A 39 -14.82 -19.76 1.13
C ARG A 39 -13.62 -20.68 0.93
N MET A 40 -12.71 -20.35 0.03
CA MET A 40 -11.48 -21.14 -0.19
C MET A 40 -10.42 -20.96 0.90
N THR A 41 -10.56 -19.99 1.81
CA THR A 41 -9.64 -19.78 2.95
C THR A 41 -10.08 -20.46 4.25
N ALA A 42 -11.21 -21.19 4.27
CA ALA A 42 -11.78 -21.76 5.49
C ALA A 42 -11.69 -23.30 5.61
N VAL A 43 -11.05 -23.99 4.65
CA VAL A 43 -10.89 -25.46 4.66
C VAL A 43 -9.40 -25.80 4.83
N GLY A 44 -8.87 -25.68 6.06
CA GLY A 44 -7.47 -25.97 6.33
C GLY A 44 -7.00 -25.73 7.77
N GLY A 45 -7.89 -25.86 8.76
CA GLY A 45 -7.59 -25.53 10.14
C GLY A 45 -8.31 -26.39 11.17
N THR A 46 -8.26 -27.72 11.01
CA THR A 46 -8.63 -28.67 12.07
C THR A 46 -7.48 -29.66 12.23
N VAL A 47 -6.59 -29.40 13.20
CA VAL A 47 -5.80 -30.45 13.83
C VAL A 47 -6.13 -30.44 15.32
N VAL A 48 -6.62 -31.59 15.76
CA VAL A 48 -7.12 -31.93 17.08
C VAL A 48 -5.98 -31.91 18.09
N ALA A 49 -6.20 -31.30 19.26
CA ALA A 49 -5.41 -31.57 20.47
C ALA A 49 -6.36 -31.79 21.65
N ALA A 50 -7.07 -32.93 21.63
CA ALA A 50 -7.71 -33.49 22.80
C ALA A 50 -6.68 -34.37 23.53
N GLY A 51 -6.16 -33.89 24.65
CA GLY A 51 -5.25 -34.62 25.53
C GLY A 51 -5.61 -34.33 26.98
N VAL A 52 -6.37 -35.24 27.59
CA VAL A 52 -6.78 -35.24 29.00
C VAL A 52 -5.55 -35.46 29.89
N LEU A 53 -5.32 -34.57 30.86
CA LEU A 53 -4.63 -34.91 32.09
C LEU A 53 -5.51 -34.52 33.27
N ALA A 54 -6.04 -35.57 33.90
CA ALA A 54 -6.70 -35.53 35.17
C ALA A 54 -5.72 -35.13 36.29
N GLY A 55 -6.23 -34.37 37.26
CA GLY A 55 -5.66 -34.30 38.60
C GLY A 55 -5.10 -32.93 38.99
N GLY A 56 -5.68 -32.33 40.02
CA GLY A 56 -4.97 -31.37 40.86
C GLY A 56 -5.61 -29.98 40.94
N VAL A 57 -6.52 -29.82 41.89
CA VAL A 57 -6.83 -28.53 42.51
C VAL A 57 -5.55 -27.98 43.13
N PHE A 58 -5.14 -26.77 42.72
CA PHE A 58 -4.35 -25.86 43.57
C PHE A 58 -4.80 -24.42 43.33
N LEU A 59 -5.61 -23.93 44.26
CA LEU A 59 -5.79 -22.51 44.53
C LEU A 59 -4.55 -22.00 45.26
N THR A 60 -3.76 -21.14 44.64
CA THR A 60 -2.77 -20.30 45.35
C THR A 60 -2.70 -18.90 44.71
N LEU A 61 -3.21 -17.90 45.43
CA LEU A 61 -2.80 -16.50 45.27
C LEU A 61 -1.49 -16.30 46.05
N PRO A 62 -0.52 -15.55 45.50
CA PRO A 62 0.19 -14.56 46.32
C PRO A 62 0.31 -13.24 45.56
N GLN A 63 -0.28 -12.18 46.10
CA GLN A 63 0.36 -11.20 46.99
C GLN A 63 1.41 -10.32 46.30
N GLN A 64 1.01 -9.06 46.21
CA GLN A 64 1.80 -7.87 45.93
C GLN A 64 3.05 -7.82 46.82
N GLN A 65 4.18 -7.42 46.24
CA GLN A 65 5.24 -6.76 46.99
C GLN A 65 5.55 -5.39 46.38
N PRO A 66 5.69 -4.35 47.21
CA PRO A 66 6.00 -2.99 46.79
C PRO A 66 7.48 -2.87 46.49
N VAL A 67 7.84 -2.44 45.28
CA VAL A 67 9.21 -1.99 45.01
C VAL A 67 9.34 -0.52 45.38
N THR A 68 9.91 -0.36 46.57
CA THR A 68 10.67 0.77 47.10
C THR A 68 10.95 1.92 46.13
N SER A 69 10.43 3.09 46.49
CA SER A 69 10.89 4.40 46.03
C SER A 69 12.39 4.56 46.29
N GLN A 70 13.19 4.62 45.23
CA GLN A 70 14.52 5.22 45.27
C GLN A 70 14.47 6.54 44.52
N GLN A 71 14.44 7.60 45.31
CA GLN A 71 14.51 8.99 44.91
C GLN A 71 16.00 9.36 44.89
N ALA A 72 16.56 9.58 43.70
CA ALA A 72 17.85 10.23 43.51
C ALA A 72 17.67 11.41 42.55
N GLN A 73 18.31 12.51 42.92
CA GLN A 73 18.14 13.88 42.49
C GLN A 73 18.66 14.18 41.07
N PRO A 74 18.35 15.38 40.52
CA PRO A 74 18.39 15.66 39.08
C PRO A 74 19.77 16.12 38.61
N GLU A 75 20.31 15.45 37.59
CA GLU A 75 21.45 15.95 36.82
C GLU A 75 20.98 16.35 35.42
N VAL A 76 21.28 17.61 35.08
CA VAL A 76 20.87 18.29 33.85
C VAL A 76 21.68 17.73 32.68
N ALA A 77 21.00 17.07 31.72
CA ALA A 77 21.55 16.70 30.42
C ALA A 77 20.72 17.35 29.29
N PRO A 78 21.37 17.82 28.21
CA PRO A 78 20.75 18.71 27.22
C PRO A 78 19.70 18.01 26.34
N ALA A 79 18.68 18.79 25.99
CA ALA A 79 17.53 18.38 25.20
C ALA A 79 17.91 17.74 23.85
N SER A 80 17.54 16.47 23.68
CA SER A 80 17.27 15.89 22.36
C SER A 80 15.79 16.12 22.02
N PRO A 81 15.42 16.43 20.76
CA PRO A 81 14.03 16.66 20.40
C PRO A 81 13.22 15.37 20.61
N ARG A 82 12.16 15.49 21.42
CA ARG A 82 11.15 14.46 21.66
C ARG A 82 10.48 14.11 20.34
N SER A 83 10.70 12.88 19.86
CA SER A 83 9.72 12.21 19.03
C SER A 83 8.51 11.91 19.90
N GLU A 84 7.36 12.42 19.50
CA GLU A 84 6.08 12.21 20.17
C GLU A 84 5.62 10.75 19.97
N ASP A 85 6.02 9.87 20.88
CA ASP A 85 5.37 8.58 21.10
C ASP A 85 4.06 8.81 21.89
N GLY A 86 2.94 8.80 21.18
CA GLY A 86 1.60 8.67 21.75
C GLY A 86 1.24 7.20 22.00
N PRO A 87 0.48 6.88 23.07
CA PRO A 87 0.26 5.50 23.50
C PRO A 87 -0.69 4.76 22.56
N GLY A 88 -0.18 3.69 21.96
CA GLY A 88 -0.94 2.78 21.11
C GLY A 88 -1.86 1.87 21.91
N ILE A 89 -3.15 1.88 21.56
CA ILE A 89 -4.07 0.75 21.73
C ILE A 89 -5.08 0.87 20.57
N PHE A 90 -5.28 -0.21 19.79
CA PHE A 90 -6.17 -0.39 18.61
C PHE A 90 -5.60 -0.28 17.17
N SER A 91 -4.30 -0.45 16.93
CA SER A 91 -3.82 -0.75 15.56
C SER A 91 -4.03 -2.23 15.20
N GLN A 92 -5.26 -2.74 15.34
CA GLN A 92 -5.63 -4.07 14.87
C GLN A 92 -5.80 -4.08 13.34
N ARG A 93 -4.85 -4.74 12.68
CA ARG A 93 -5.11 -5.76 11.64
C ARG A 93 -6.03 -5.35 10.48
N SER A 94 -5.68 -4.30 9.76
CA SER A 94 -6.13 -4.13 8.37
C SER A 94 -4.94 -3.75 7.48
N GLY A 95 -4.18 -4.76 7.03
CA GLY A 95 -3.48 -4.77 5.74
C GLY A 95 -2.50 -3.63 5.34
N ARG A 96 -2.17 -2.66 6.21
CA ARG A 96 -1.27 -1.56 5.84
C ARG A 96 0.17 -1.96 6.07
N CYS A 97 0.89 -2.25 4.99
CA CYS A 97 2.35 -2.19 4.95
C CYS A 97 2.76 -0.77 5.37
N GLY A 98 3.60 -0.64 6.40
CA GLY A 98 4.34 0.61 6.60
C GLY A 98 5.39 0.76 5.49
N PRO A 99 5.98 1.95 5.31
CA PRO A 99 7.16 2.09 4.47
C PRO A 99 8.27 1.14 4.97
N ASP A 100 8.70 0.22 4.11
CA ASP A 100 9.78 -0.73 4.43
C ASP A 100 11.13 -0.02 4.28
N ALA A 101 11.94 -0.04 5.35
CA ALA A 101 13.22 0.66 5.39
C ALA A 101 14.24 0.14 4.36
N GLN A 102 14.18 -1.15 4.00
CA GLN A 102 15.08 -1.73 3.01
C GLN A 102 14.71 -1.28 1.60
N VAL A 103 13.41 -1.27 1.27
CA VAL A 103 12.93 -0.71 0.00
C VAL A 103 13.23 0.78 -0.07
N ALA A 104 12.99 1.53 1.00
CA ALA A 104 13.25 2.96 1.03
C ALA A 104 14.74 3.27 0.78
N ALA A 105 15.65 2.59 1.49
CA ALA A 105 17.09 2.76 1.29
C ALA A 105 17.54 2.38 -0.13
N ALA A 106 16.97 1.31 -0.70
CA ALA A 106 17.26 0.90 -2.08
C ALA A 106 16.82 1.96 -3.10
N VAL A 107 15.66 2.58 -2.90
CA VAL A 107 15.19 3.69 -3.74
C VAL A 107 16.09 4.91 -3.59
N THR A 108 16.41 5.32 -2.37
CA THR A 108 17.29 6.49 -2.13
C THR A 108 18.68 6.31 -2.73
N LYS A 109 19.20 5.08 -2.81
CA LYS A 109 20.46 4.80 -3.50
C LYS A 109 20.40 5.10 -5.00
N GLN A 110 19.25 4.86 -5.63
CA GLN A 110 19.05 5.06 -7.08
C GLN A 110 18.51 6.46 -7.42
N LEU A 111 17.74 7.04 -6.51
CA LEU A 111 17.16 8.38 -6.60
C LEU A 111 17.57 9.17 -5.35
N PRO A 112 18.75 9.81 -5.33
CA PRO A 112 19.22 10.59 -4.19
C PRO A 112 18.25 11.70 -3.78
N GLU A 113 17.45 12.23 -4.71
CA GLU A 113 16.42 13.23 -4.43
C GLU A 113 15.34 12.71 -3.47
N ALA A 114 15.10 11.40 -3.45
CA ALA A 114 14.18 10.77 -2.50
C ALA A 114 14.69 10.82 -1.06
N ALA A 115 15.99 11.06 -0.82
CA ALA A 115 16.53 11.26 0.54
C ALA A 115 15.95 12.49 1.23
N ALA A 116 15.50 13.49 0.46
CA ALA A 116 14.92 14.73 0.98
C ALA A 116 13.44 14.57 1.38
N THR A 117 12.85 13.39 1.17
CA THR A 117 11.43 13.14 1.44
C THR A 117 11.28 11.92 2.34
N ALA A 118 10.45 12.05 3.38
CA ALA A 118 10.12 10.90 4.22
C ALA A 118 9.30 9.88 3.42
N PRO A 119 9.68 8.59 3.40
CA PRO A 119 8.89 7.57 2.74
C PRO A 119 7.54 7.40 3.46
N VAL A 120 6.48 7.30 2.68
CA VAL A 120 5.11 7.09 3.18
C VAL A 120 4.59 5.71 2.80
N ALA A 121 3.60 5.24 3.55
CA ALA A 121 2.89 4.00 3.22
C ALA A 121 2.09 4.19 1.92
N PRO A 122 2.18 3.26 0.95
CA PRO A 122 1.32 3.33 -0.23
C PRO A 122 -0.14 3.04 0.14
N PRO A 123 -1.10 3.50 -0.68
CA PRO A 123 -2.54 3.34 -0.40
C PRO A 123 -2.99 1.86 -0.35
N SER A 124 -2.28 0.98 -1.06
CA SER A 124 -2.56 -0.46 -1.09
C SER A 124 -1.28 -1.27 -1.22
N CYS A 125 -1.18 -2.37 -0.48
CA CYS A 125 -0.13 -3.37 -0.60
C CYS A 125 -0.70 -4.77 -0.67
N PRO A 126 -0.15 -5.65 -1.53
CA PRO A 126 -0.36 -7.09 -1.42
C PRO A 126 0.13 -7.62 -0.07
N SER A 127 -0.48 -8.70 0.41
CA SER A 127 -0.06 -9.35 1.65
C SER A 127 1.37 -9.88 1.54
N GLY A 128 2.21 -9.54 2.51
CA GLY A 128 3.62 -9.95 2.52
C GLY A 128 4.53 -9.13 1.60
N ALA A 129 4.01 -8.11 0.92
CA ALA A 129 4.82 -7.18 0.15
C ALA A 129 5.55 -6.17 1.05
N LYS A 130 6.74 -5.79 0.62
CA LYS A 130 7.48 -4.64 1.14
C LYS A 130 7.22 -3.46 0.21
N ALA A 131 7.00 -2.27 0.73
CA ALA A 131 6.75 -1.12 -0.13
C ALA A 131 7.22 0.19 0.48
N ALA A 132 7.47 1.18 -0.37
CA ALA A 132 7.72 2.55 0.01
C ALA A 132 7.20 3.49 -1.08
N SER A 133 6.62 4.62 -0.68
CA SER A 133 6.20 5.69 -1.60
C SER A 133 6.90 7.00 -1.25
N PHE A 134 7.25 7.77 -2.26
CA PHE A 134 7.95 9.06 -2.14
C PHE A 134 7.22 10.12 -2.96
N VAL A 135 7.01 11.29 -2.38
CA VAL A 135 6.53 12.47 -3.14
C VAL A 135 7.75 13.16 -3.74
N LEU A 136 7.86 13.17 -5.06
CA LEU A 136 9.05 13.63 -5.76
C LEU A 136 8.71 14.66 -6.83
N ARG A 137 9.72 15.45 -7.20
CA ARG A 137 9.66 16.43 -8.28
C ARG A 137 10.83 16.24 -9.23
N GLU A 138 10.58 16.40 -10.53
CA GLU A 138 11.56 16.40 -11.61
C GLU A 138 11.24 17.57 -12.56
N GLY A 139 11.93 18.70 -12.39
CA GLY A 139 11.60 19.92 -13.12
C GLY A 139 10.15 20.35 -12.88
N PRO A 140 9.31 20.50 -13.93
CA PRO A 140 7.90 20.84 -13.79
C PRO A 140 7.01 19.63 -13.42
N ALA A 141 7.52 18.40 -13.52
CA ALA A 141 6.78 17.19 -13.15
C ALA A 141 6.84 16.99 -11.63
N ALA A 142 5.69 16.70 -11.02
CA ALA A 142 5.53 16.43 -9.60
C ALA A 142 4.54 15.28 -9.44
N GLY A 143 4.74 14.46 -8.41
CA GLY A 143 3.94 13.26 -8.23
C GLY A 143 4.48 12.37 -7.14
N SER A 144 3.97 11.15 -7.10
CA SER A 144 4.48 10.10 -6.22
C SER A 144 5.19 9.01 -7.01
N VAL A 145 6.24 8.43 -6.44
CA VAL A 145 6.90 7.22 -6.91
C VAL A 145 6.72 6.15 -5.85
N THR A 146 5.93 5.12 -6.17
CA THR A 146 5.64 3.99 -5.31
C THR A 146 6.40 2.76 -5.78
N VAL A 147 7.11 2.11 -4.86
CA VAL A 147 7.81 0.84 -5.10
C VAL A 147 7.20 -0.25 -4.23
N ILE A 148 6.87 -1.39 -4.84
CA ILE A 148 6.32 -2.56 -4.17
C ILE A 148 7.14 -3.79 -4.58
N VAL A 149 7.67 -4.51 -3.59
CA VAL A 149 8.35 -5.79 -3.74
C VAL A 149 7.46 -6.88 -3.17
N SER A 150 6.82 -7.65 -4.06
CA SER A 150 5.87 -8.69 -3.69
C SER A 150 6.53 -10.08 -3.70
N PRO A 151 6.21 -10.96 -2.74
CA PRO A 151 6.68 -12.34 -2.78
C PRO A 151 6.17 -13.10 -4.01
N ALA A 152 6.93 -14.10 -4.45
CA ALA A 152 6.54 -14.96 -5.57
C ALA A 152 5.16 -15.60 -5.31
N GLY A 153 4.29 -15.60 -6.32
CA GLY A 153 2.96 -16.23 -6.26
C GLY A 153 1.89 -15.48 -5.45
N THR A 154 2.20 -14.30 -4.89
CA THR A 154 1.22 -13.48 -4.15
C THR A 154 0.43 -12.52 -5.05
N VAL A 155 0.99 -12.20 -6.21
CA VAL A 155 0.37 -11.31 -7.20
C VAL A 155 -0.34 -12.16 -8.26
N PRO A 156 -1.58 -11.82 -8.64
CA PRO A 156 -2.29 -12.50 -9.74
C PRO A 156 -1.48 -12.48 -11.06
N PRO A 157 -1.55 -13.54 -11.88
CA PRO A 157 -0.72 -13.68 -13.08
C PRO A 157 -0.93 -12.57 -14.12
N ASP A 158 -2.14 -12.01 -14.18
CA ASP A 158 -2.47 -10.84 -15.01
C ASP A 158 -1.70 -9.58 -14.60
N GLN A 159 -1.32 -9.46 -13.32
CA GLN A 159 -0.56 -8.33 -12.77
C GLN A 159 0.93 -8.64 -12.62
N ALA A 160 1.33 -9.90 -12.78
CA ALA A 160 2.70 -10.37 -12.63
C ALA A 160 3.54 -10.27 -13.91
N THR A 161 2.93 -9.88 -15.04
CA THR A 161 3.61 -9.83 -16.34
C THR A 161 4.66 -8.71 -16.33
N PRO A 162 5.97 -9.03 -16.52
CA PRO A 162 7.00 -8.01 -16.61
C PRO A 162 6.80 -7.14 -17.85
N GLY A 163 7.08 -5.85 -17.71
CA GLY A 163 6.92 -4.89 -18.80
C GLY A 163 6.75 -3.47 -18.28
N ASP A 164 6.63 -2.54 -19.22
CA ASP A 164 6.43 -1.13 -18.95
C ASP A 164 5.09 -0.72 -19.54
N THR A 165 4.24 -0.10 -18.72
CA THR A 165 2.90 0.34 -19.12
C THR A 165 2.71 1.82 -18.80
N ARG A 166 1.99 2.50 -19.70
CA ARG A 166 1.53 3.87 -19.51
C ARG A 166 0.01 3.87 -19.51
N GLN A 167 -0.56 4.43 -18.47
CA GLN A 167 -2.00 4.54 -18.28
C GLN A 167 -2.48 5.91 -18.85
N PRO A 168 -3.75 6.04 -19.28
CA PRO A 168 -4.26 7.29 -19.87
C PRO A 168 -4.29 8.49 -18.91
N ASP A 169 -4.25 8.25 -17.60
CA ASP A 169 -4.15 9.27 -16.55
C ASP A 169 -2.72 9.84 -16.39
N GLY A 170 -1.77 9.38 -17.21
CA GLY A 170 -0.37 9.80 -17.16
C GLY A 170 0.49 8.96 -16.22
N THR A 171 -0.10 8.05 -15.45
CA THR A 171 0.60 7.10 -14.59
C THR A 171 1.49 6.18 -15.42
N GLN A 172 2.71 5.96 -14.95
CA GLN A 172 3.65 5.04 -15.59
C GLN A 172 4.07 3.95 -14.60
N GLN A 173 4.10 2.72 -15.08
CA GLN A 173 4.43 1.56 -14.27
C GLN A 173 5.48 0.72 -14.99
N SER A 174 6.47 0.26 -14.23
CA SER A 174 7.47 -0.70 -14.67
C SER A 174 7.47 -1.90 -13.74
N VAL A 175 7.27 -3.09 -14.31
CA VAL A 175 7.23 -4.36 -13.60
C VAL A 175 8.44 -5.19 -14.00
N ARG A 176 9.19 -5.68 -13.01
CA ARG A 176 10.34 -6.56 -13.20
C ARG A 176 10.26 -7.75 -12.26
N GLN A 177 10.75 -8.89 -12.72
CA GLN A 177 10.90 -10.08 -11.89
C GLN A 177 12.33 -10.19 -11.40
N THR A 178 12.51 -10.52 -10.12
CA THR A 178 13.82 -10.76 -9.54
C THR A 178 14.32 -12.17 -9.84
N ARG A 179 15.60 -12.44 -9.60
CA ARG A 179 16.17 -13.79 -9.71
C ARG A 179 15.54 -14.78 -8.72
N SER A 180 15.05 -14.27 -7.59
CA SER A 180 14.36 -15.06 -6.56
C SER A 180 12.87 -15.30 -6.90
N GLY A 181 12.39 -14.81 -8.05
CA GLY A 181 11.01 -14.95 -8.49
C GLY A 181 10.04 -13.94 -7.84
N LYS A 182 10.53 -13.02 -7.02
CA LYS A 182 9.74 -11.89 -6.50
C LYS A 182 9.41 -10.93 -7.63
N LEU A 183 8.40 -10.10 -7.41
CA LEU A 183 8.01 -9.04 -8.35
C LEU A 183 8.35 -7.68 -7.76
N VAL A 184 9.05 -6.86 -8.53
CA VAL A 184 9.26 -5.44 -8.25
C VAL A 184 8.35 -4.65 -9.17
N VAL A 185 7.45 -3.88 -8.58
CA VAL A 185 6.59 -2.93 -9.26
C VAL A 185 7.04 -1.53 -8.85
N VAL A 186 7.41 -0.72 -9.83
CA VAL A 186 7.72 0.69 -9.66
C VAL A 186 6.67 1.47 -10.43
N ARG A 187 5.93 2.34 -9.74
CA ARG A 187 4.88 3.17 -10.33
C ARG A 187 5.16 4.63 -10.04
N SER A 188 5.00 5.49 -11.03
CA SER A 188 4.95 6.93 -10.84
C SER A 188 3.59 7.47 -11.23
N ASP A 189 2.93 8.09 -10.26
CA ASP A 189 1.62 8.72 -10.39
C ASP A 189 1.84 10.25 -10.44
N PRO A 190 1.38 10.98 -11.48
CA PRO A 190 1.48 12.44 -11.52
C PRO A 190 0.52 13.08 -10.52
N ASP A 191 0.93 14.21 -9.94
CA ASP A 191 0.03 15.06 -9.16
C ASP A 191 -0.96 15.78 -10.08
N GLU A 192 -2.09 16.22 -9.52
CA GLU A 192 -3.05 17.05 -10.24
C GLU A 192 -2.40 18.34 -10.77
N GLY A 193 -2.63 18.64 -12.04
CA GLY A 193 -2.03 19.79 -12.72
C GLY A 193 -0.55 19.59 -13.12
N SER A 194 0.05 18.45 -12.81
CA SER A 194 1.39 18.13 -13.28
C SER A 194 1.38 17.72 -14.77
N PRO A 195 2.32 18.20 -15.59
CA PRO A 195 2.35 17.86 -17.02
C PRO A 195 2.74 16.39 -17.30
N ALA A 196 3.38 15.71 -16.34
CA ALA A 196 3.83 14.32 -16.48
C ALA A 196 4.15 13.68 -15.13
N ALA A 197 4.19 12.36 -15.08
CA ALA A 197 4.70 11.61 -13.93
C ALA A 197 6.22 11.82 -13.78
N PRO A 198 6.72 12.10 -12.56
CA PRO A 198 8.14 12.33 -12.32
C PRO A 198 8.96 11.05 -12.58
N TYR A 199 10.18 11.20 -13.09
CA TYR A 199 11.12 10.11 -13.38
C TYR A 199 10.61 9.07 -14.39
N SER A 200 9.59 9.40 -15.18
CA SER A 200 8.94 8.46 -16.10
C SER A 200 9.90 7.73 -17.06
N THR A 201 10.91 8.44 -17.60
CA THR A 201 11.91 7.86 -18.50
C THR A 201 12.95 6.99 -17.78
N ARG A 202 13.13 7.19 -16.46
CA ARG A 202 14.08 6.44 -15.62
C ARG A 202 13.43 5.24 -14.92
N LEU A 203 12.10 5.16 -14.87
CA LEU A 203 11.35 4.06 -14.25
C LEU A 203 11.82 2.66 -14.69
N PRO A 204 12.02 2.36 -15.99
CA PRO A 204 12.46 1.03 -16.43
C PRO A 204 13.83 0.63 -15.87
N ALA A 205 14.77 1.58 -15.81
CA ALA A 205 16.10 1.36 -15.27
C ALA A 205 16.04 1.16 -13.74
N LEU A 206 15.32 2.05 -13.05
CA LEU A 206 15.09 1.95 -11.61
C LEU A 206 14.49 0.60 -11.21
N ALA A 207 13.46 0.13 -11.91
CA ALA A 207 12.85 -1.17 -11.66
C ALA A 207 13.83 -2.33 -11.92
N GLY A 208 14.66 -2.23 -12.96
CA GLY A 208 15.69 -3.21 -13.27
C GLY A 208 16.76 -3.30 -12.17
N ASP A 209 17.26 -2.16 -11.72
CA ASP A 209 18.27 -2.09 -10.67
C ASP A 209 17.75 -2.59 -9.33
N LEU A 210 16.52 -2.23 -8.97
CA LEU A 210 15.85 -2.76 -7.79
C LEU A 210 15.62 -4.28 -7.91
N ALA A 211 15.20 -4.77 -9.07
CA ALA A 211 15.03 -6.21 -9.28
C ALA A 211 16.35 -7.00 -9.21
N GLY A 212 17.48 -6.37 -9.52
CA GLY A 212 18.81 -6.94 -9.31
C GLY A 212 19.22 -7.04 -7.83
N GLN A 213 18.58 -6.26 -6.94
CA GLN A 213 18.88 -6.22 -5.52
C GLN A 213 17.99 -7.13 -4.65
N PHE A 214 16.76 -7.43 -5.09
CA PHE A 214 15.75 -8.17 -4.31
C PHE A 214 15.57 -9.65 -4.73
#